data_AF-A0A3N5JDF4-F1
#
_entry.id   AF-A0A3N5JDF4-F1
#
_cell.length_a   1.000
_cell.length_b   1.000
_cell.length_c   1.000
_cell.angle_alpha   90.00
_cell.angle_beta   90.00
_cell.angle_gamma   90.00
#
_symmetry.space_group_name_H-M   'P 1'
#
loop_
_entity.id
_entity.type
_entity.pdbx_description
1 polymer ?
#
loop_
_entity_poly.entity_id
_entity_poly.type
_entity_poly.pdbx_seq_one_letter_code
_entity_poly.pdbx_strand_id
1 'polypeptide(L)'
;MEYFMKRLYSAWILVILLLSCSRETNFDYPISPVTFTQVKLTDQFWGPRIETNRLVTIPSAFRKCEETGRVANFDIAAGQQQGEFQSQFPFDDSDVYKIIEGASYSLSTHYDAELDHYVDTLIEKIAAAQEDDGYIMTWRTINPQKPPTSWSGTAERWSDIGGGHELYNAGHMYEAAVAHWMATGKRTFLNVAIKNADLIAGVFGPGKLMMPPGHEEVEIGLIKLYRATNDKKYFDLAKFFIDQRGNRAG
;
A
#
# COMPACT_ATOMS: atom_id res chain seq x y z
N MET A 1 14.28 39.46 49.67
CA MET A 1 14.45 38.21 48.88
C MET A 1 13.12 37.60 48.43
N GLU A 2 12.12 37.50 49.31
CA GLU A 2 10.82 36.87 48.99
C GLU A 2 10.05 37.49 47.81
N TYR A 3 10.07 38.83 47.70
CA TYR A 3 9.40 39.55 46.62
C TYR A 3 10.04 39.31 45.24
N PHE A 4 11.35 39.07 45.21
CA PHE A 4 12.11 38.81 43.98
C PHE A 4 11.87 37.37 43.49
N MET A 5 11.79 36.40 44.41
CA MET A 5 11.40 35.03 44.06
C MET A 5 9.97 34.95 43.52
N LYS A 6 8.98 35.63 44.12
CA LYS A 6 7.60 35.61 43.61
C LYS A 6 7.50 36.15 42.17
N ARG A 7 8.25 37.19 41.80
CA ARG A 7 8.30 37.71 40.43
C ARG A 7 8.95 36.74 39.44
N LEU A 8 10.01 36.03 39.86
CA LEU A 8 10.62 34.96 39.07
C LEU A 8 9.61 33.83 38.82
N TYR A 9 8.96 33.29 39.86
CA TYR A 9 7.94 32.23 39.71
C TYR A 9 6.78 32.65 38.79
N SER A 10 6.35 33.91 38.86
CA SER A 10 5.29 34.46 38.00
C SER A 10 5.72 34.54 36.53
N ALA A 11 6.98 34.88 36.26
CA ALA A 11 7.54 34.96 34.91
C ALA A 11 7.72 33.56 34.28
N TRP A 12 8.09 32.55 35.07
CA TRP A 12 8.21 31.16 34.60
C TRP A 12 6.85 30.55 34.24
N ILE A 13 5.79 30.84 35.01
CA ILE A 13 4.43 30.37 34.70
C ILE A 13 3.91 30.98 33.38
N LEU A 14 4.24 32.25 33.11
CA LEU A 14 3.84 32.92 31.87
C LEU A 14 4.57 32.36 30.63
N VAL A 15 5.84 31.97 30.76
CA VAL A 15 6.61 31.33 29.68
C VAL A 15 6.10 29.91 29.39
N ILE A 16 5.72 29.15 30.42
CA ILE A 16 5.14 27.80 30.25
C ILE A 16 3.76 27.89 29.56
N LEU A 17 2.93 28.87 29.93
CA LEU A 17 1.63 29.10 29.29
C LEU A 17 1.74 29.56 27.82
N LEU A 18 2.80 30.29 27.46
CA LEU A 18 3.06 30.71 26.08
C LEU A 18 3.62 29.58 25.20
N LEU A 19 4.31 28.59 25.79
CA LEU A 19 4.80 27.40 25.09
C LEU A 19 3.71 26.34 24.85
N SER A 20 2.60 26.35 25.60
CA SER A 20 1.46 25.44 25.40
C SER A 20 0.48 25.87 24.30
N CYS A 21 0.72 27.03 23.67
CA CYS A 21 -0.10 27.53 22.57
C CYS A 21 0.62 27.40 21.20
N SER A 22 1.38 26.33 20.99
CA SER A 22 1.57 25.84 19.62
C SER A 22 0.24 25.21 19.18
N ARG A 23 -0.56 25.99 18.44
CA ARG A 23 -1.68 25.45 17.66
C ARG A 23 -1.07 24.37 16.76
N GLU A 24 -1.31 23.09 17.06
CA GLU A 24 -1.11 22.06 16.06
C GLU A 24 -2.04 22.42 14.91
N THR A 25 -1.47 22.94 13.84
CA THR A 25 -2.18 23.03 12.57
C THR A 25 -2.40 21.60 12.14
N ASN A 26 -3.59 21.08 12.42
CA ASN A 26 -3.98 19.77 11.93
C ASN A 26 -4.11 19.92 10.40
N PHE A 27 -3.08 19.46 9.68
CA PHE A 27 -3.00 19.51 8.21
C PHE A 27 -3.87 18.42 7.54
N ASP A 28 -4.66 17.68 8.33
CA ASP A 28 -5.56 16.64 7.83
C ASP A 28 -6.97 17.21 7.54
N TYR A 29 -7.86 16.35 7.01
CA TYR A 29 -9.23 16.72 6.68
C TYR A 29 -9.96 17.36 7.87
N PRO A 30 -10.78 18.41 7.63
CA PRO A 30 -11.52 19.09 8.70
C PRO A 30 -12.65 18.25 9.30
N ILE A 31 -12.94 17.08 8.72
CA ILE A 31 -13.96 16.13 9.14
C ILE A 31 -13.30 14.77 9.28
N SER A 32 -13.47 14.14 10.44
CA SER A 32 -12.98 12.78 10.68
C SER A 32 -14.00 11.74 10.21
N PRO A 33 -13.59 10.69 9.48
CA PRO A 33 -14.49 9.62 9.09
C PRO A 33 -14.90 8.77 10.31
N VAL A 34 -16.13 8.28 10.31
CA VAL A 34 -16.54 7.16 11.17
C VAL A 34 -16.07 5.88 10.47
N THR A 35 -15.20 5.11 11.12
CA THR A 35 -14.63 3.91 10.50
C THR A 35 -15.71 2.84 10.31
N PHE A 36 -15.62 2.07 9.22
CA PHE A 36 -16.60 1.01 8.93
C PHE A 36 -16.72 -0.04 10.05
N THR A 37 -15.65 -0.25 10.82
CA THR A 37 -15.64 -1.12 12.02
C THR A 37 -16.54 -0.63 13.16
N GLN A 38 -16.93 0.64 13.16
CA GLN A 38 -17.86 1.21 14.15
C GLN A 38 -19.32 1.15 13.69
N VAL A 39 -19.59 0.68 12.46
CA VAL A 39 -20.92 0.70 11.85
C VAL A 39 -21.35 -0.72 11.50
N LYS A 40 -22.46 -1.17 12.08
CA LYS A 40 -23.09 -2.45 11.72
C LYS A 40 -24.30 -2.20 10.83
N LEU A 41 -24.23 -2.67 9.59
CA LEU A 41 -25.36 -2.63 8.66
C LEU A 41 -26.30 -3.81 8.93
N THR A 42 -27.55 -3.52 9.29
CA THR A 42 -28.58 -4.54 9.62
C THR A 42 -29.82 -4.42 8.74
N ASP A 43 -29.71 -3.69 7.63
CA ASP A 43 -30.80 -3.48 6.69
C ASP A 43 -30.96 -4.66 5.72
N GLN A 44 -31.98 -4.60 4.86
CA GLN A 44 -32.27 -5.64 3.88
C GLN A 44 -31.64 -5.37 2.50
N PHE A 45 -31.01 -4.21 2.30
CA PHE A 45 -30.38 -3.86 1.03
C PHE A 45 -28.86 -4.03 1.06
N TRP A 46 -28.16 -3.47 2.05
CA TRP A 46 -26.70 -3.54 2.15
C TRP A 46 -26.21 -4.77 2.91
N GLY A 47 -26.88 -5.18 3.99
CA GLY A 47 -26.53 -6.39 4.75
C GLY A 47 -26.28 -7.61 3.85
N PRO A 48 -27.22 -8.00 2.97
CA PRO A 48 -27.03 -9.13 2.06
C PRO A 48 -25.87 -8.98 1.06
N ARG A 49 -25.52 -7.75 0.66
CA ARG A 49 -24.39 -7.50 -0.25
C ARG A 49 -23.05 -7.70 0.43
N ILE A 50 -22.92 -7.28 1.70
CA ILE A 50 -21.73 -7.50 2.50
C ILE A 50 -21.53 -9.01 2.77
N GLU A 51 -22.60 -9.74 3.10
CA GLU A 51 -22.53 -11.20 3.27
C GLU A 51 -22.19 -11.92 1.95
N THR A 52 -22.76 -11.49 0.82
CA THR A 52 -22.39 -12.03 -0.50
C THR A 52 -20.92 -11.77 -0.81
N ASN A 53 -20.42 -10.58 -0.50
CA ASN A 53 -19.00 -10.25 -0.70
C ASN A 53 -18.10 -11.18 0.11
N ARG A 54 -18.41 -11.38 1.40
CA ARG A 54 -17.65 -12.25 2.32
C ARG A 54 -17.70 -13.73 1.91
N LEU A 55 -18.90 -14.25 1.66
CA LEU A 55 -19.12 -15.69 1.50
C LEU A 55 -18.93 -16.18 0.07
N VAL A 56 -19.05 -15.30 -0.93
CA VAL A 56 -19.03 -15.68 -2.35
C VAL A 56 -17.95 -14.92 -3.10
N THR A 57 -17.98 -13.59 -3.10
CA THR A 57 -17.10 -12.79 -3.98
C THR A 57 -15.63 -12.94 -3.62
N ILE A 58 -15.24 -12.76 -2.35
CA ILE A 58 -13.83 -12.88 -1.91
C ILE A 58 -13.28 -14.29 -2.19
N PRO A 59 -13.93 -15.40 -1.75
CA PRO A 59 -13.47 -16.74 -2.08
C PRO A 59 -13.42 -17.01 -3.59
N SER A 60 -14.39 -16.52 -4.35
CA SER A 60 -14.41 -16.71 -5.81
C SER A 60 -13.29 -15.93 -6.50
N ALA A 61 -12.95 -14.74 -6.02
CA ALA A 61 -11.89 -13.91 -6.58
C ALA A 61 -10.51 -14.54 -6.33
N PHE A 62 -10.28 -15.07 -5.12
CA PHE A 62 -9.06 -15.83 -4.82
C PHE A 62 -8.92 -17.08 -5.67
N ARG A 63 -9.97 -17.92 -5.76
CA ARG A 63 -9.99 -19.06 -6.68
C ARG A 63 -9.68 -18.63 -8.10
N LYS A 64 -10.19 -17.49 -8.56
CA LYS A 64 -9.91 -17.01 -9.91
C LYS A 64 -8.44 -16.62 -10.09
N CYS A 65 -7.82 -16.04 -9.07
CA CYS A 65 -6.38 -15.75 -9.09
C CYS A 65 -5.52 -17.01 -9.14
N GLU A 66 -5.94 -18.08 -8.47
CA GLU A 66 -5.28 -19.39 -8.58
C GLU A 66 -5.46 -20.00 -9.98
N GLU A 67 -6.71 -20.08 -10.46
CA GLU A 67 -7.05 -20.66 -11.77
C GLU A 67 -6.36 -19.96 -12.95
N THR A 68 -6.11 -18.66 -12.83
CA THR A 68 -5.54 -17.83 -13.91
C THR A 68 -4.06 -17.55 -13.73
N GLY A 69 -3.40 -18.27 -12.81
CA GLY A 69 -1.95 -18.22 -12.65
C GLY A 69 -1.40 -16.99 -11.91
N ARG A 70 -2.26 -16.07 -11.45
CA ARG A 70 -1.83 -14.87 -10.71
C ARG A 70 -1.08 -15.22 -9.43
N VAL A 71 -1.60 -16.20 -8.68
CA VAL A 71 -0.92 -16.68 -7.46
C VAL A 71 0.37 -17.43 -7.82
N ALA A 72 0.34 -18.27 -8.85
CA ALA A 72 1.49 -19.05 -9.30
C ALA A 72 2.67 -18.18 -9.75
N ASN A 73 2.41 -16.98 -10.30
CA ASN A 73 3.45 -16.04 -10.68
C ASN A 73 4.37 -15.67 -9.50
N PHE A 74 3.85 -15.55 -8.28
CA PHE A 74 4.68 -15.28 -7.10
C PHE A 74 5.59 -16.46 -6.75
N ASP A 75 5.07 -17.69 -6.79
CA ASP A 75 5.87 -18.90 -6.54
C ASP A 75 7.00 -19.08 -7.58
N ILE A 76 6.71 -18.74 -8.85
CA ILE A 76 7.69 -18.80 -9.94
C ILE A 76 8.73 -17.68 -9.79
N ALA A 77 8.30 -16.45 -9.48
CA ALA A 77 9.20 -15.32 -9.23
C ALA A 77 10.13 -15.58 -8.03
N ALA A 78 9.64 -16.27 -7.00
CA ALA A 78 10.42 -16.70 -5.83
C ALA A 78 11.39 -17.86 -6.13
N GLY A 79 11.36 -18.45 -7.33
CA GLY A 79 12.13 -19.65 -7.67
C GLY A 79 11.67 -20.93 -6.96
N GLN A 80 10.52 -20.90 -6.30
CA GLN A 80 9.94 -22.04 -5.58
C GLN A 80 9.18 -22.99 -6.51
N GLN A 81 8.76 -22.49 -7.67
CA GLN A 81 8.17 -23.25 -8.75
C GLN A 81 8.90 -22.95 -10.06
N GLN A 82 9.17 -23.97 -10.86
CA GLN A 82 9.71 -23.77 -12.21
C GLN A 82 8.57 -23.42 -13.18
N GLY A 83 8.77 -22.43 -14.04
CA GLY A 83 7.75 -22.04 -15.01
C GLY A 83 8.04 -20.70 -15.67
N GLU A 84 7.11 -20.28 -16.52
CA GLU A 84 7.07 -18.97 -17.17
C GLU A 84 5.97 -18.11 -16.51
N PHE A 85 5.92 -16.81 -16.79
CA PHE A 85 4.79 -15.97 -16.37
C PHE A 85 3.46 -16.57 -16.89
N GLN A 86 2.49 -16.76 -16.00
CA GLN A 86 1.27 -17.55 -16.23
C GLN A 86 0.04 -16.70 -16.54
N SER A 87 0.09 -15.39 -16.31
CA SER A 87 -1.04 -14.49 -16.55
C SER A 87 -0.78 -13.55 -17.75
N GLN A 88 -1.63 -12.55 -17.96
CA GLN A 88 -1.72 -11.83 -19.24
C GLN A 88 -1.14 -10.41 -19.20
N PHE A 89 -1.26 -9.70 -18.09
CA PHE A 89 -0.97 -8.28 -18.00
C PHE A 89 0.10 -7.98 -16.94
N PRO A 90 0.92 -6.93 -17.13
CA PRO A 90 1.92 -6.55 -16.14
C PRO A 90 1.29 -6.18 -14.78
N PHE A 91 0.03 -5.75 -14.77
CA PHE A 91 -0.69 -5.37 -13.56
C PHE A 91 -1.44 -6.53 -12.86
N ASP A 92 -1.32 -7.76 -13.34
CA ASP A 92 -2.08 -8.89 -12.79
C ASP A 92 -1.74 -9.22 -11.32
N ASP A 93 -0.54 -8.86 -10.85
CA ASP A 93 -0.16 -8.95 -9.42
C ASP A 93 -1.15 -8.16 -8.54
N SER A 94 -1.65 -7.03 -9.03
CA SER A 94 -2.56 -6.15 -8.29
C SER A 94 -3.90 -6.80 -7.95
N ASP A 95 -4.35 -7.79 -8.72
CA ASP A 95 -5.60 -8.48 -8.44
C ASP A 95 -5.50 -9.24 -7.11
N VAL A 96 -4.35 -9.87 -6.84
CA VAL A 96 -4.10 -10.54 -5.55
C VAL A 96 -4.09 -9.52 -4.42
N TYR A 97 -3.42 -8.37 -4.61
CA TYR A 97 -3.37 -7.31 -3.59
C TYR A 97 -4.76 -6.76 -3.26
N LYS A 98 -5.57 -6.40 -4.27
CA LYS A 98 -6.92 -5.87 -4.07
C LYS A 98 -7.84 -6.85 -3.36
N ILE A 99 -7.72 -8.16 -3.64
CA ILE A 99 -8.55 -9.16 -2.97
C ILE A 99 -8.07 -9.37 -1.51
N ILE A 100 -6.75 -9.32 -1.25
CA ILE A 100 -6.23 -9.28 0.14
C ILE A 100 -6.75 -8.05 0.90
N GLU A 101 -6.82 -6.89 0.25
CA GLU A 101 -7.40 -5.68 0.85
C GLU A 101 -8.87 -5.91 1.25
N GLY A 102 -9.69 -6.43 0.32
CA GLY A 102 -11.09 -6.77 0.58
C GLY A 102 -11.27 -7.82 1.68
N ALA A 103 -10.44 -8.87 1.68
CA ALA A 103 -10.40 -9.88 2.73
C ALA A 103 -10.05 -9.28 4.09
N SER A 104 -9.09 -8.35 4.14
CA SER A 104 -8.67 -7.66 5.36
C SER A 104 -9.80 -6.81 5.94
N TYR A 105 -10.54 -6.08 5.11
CA TYR A 105 -11.74 -5.36 5.57
C TYR A 105 -12.84 -6.32 6.05
N SER A 106 -13.02 -7.46 5.39
CA SER A 106 -13.96 -8.50 5.87
C SER A 106 -13.54 -9.02 7.25
N LEU A 107 -12.27 -9.36 7.45
CA LEU A 107 -11.72 -9.83 8.74
C LEU A 107 -11.90 -8.79 9.87
N SER A 108 -11.85 -7.50 9.54
CA SER A 108 -12.03 -6.41 10.51
C SER A 108 -13.47 -6.31 11.06
N THR A 109 -14.46 -6.86 10.36
CA THR A 109 -15.88 -6.83 10.75
C THR A 109 -16.43 -8.20 11.11
N HIS A 110 -15.88 -9.25 10.52
CA HIS A 110 -16.20 -10.64 10.79
C HIS A 110 -14.93 -11.49 10.66
N TYR A 111 -14.29 -11.78 11.79
CA TYR A 111 -13.10 -12.60 11.81
C TYR A 111 -13.41 -14.03 11.36
N ASP A 112 -12.57 -14.55 10.47
CA ASP A 112 -12.63 -15.90 9.92
C ASP A 112 -11.20 -16.46 9.89
N ALA A 113 -10.95 -17.49 10.71
CA ALA A 113 -9.60 -18.03 10.90
C ALA A 113 -9.07 -18.74 9.65
N GLU A 114 -9.94 -19.31 8.82
CA GLU A 114 -9.53 -19.98 7.58
C GLU A 114 -9.11 -18.94 6.54
N LEU A 115 -9.89 -17.85 6.43
CA LEU A 115 -9.55 -16.72 5.56
C LEU A 115 -8.27 -16.02 6.01
N ASP A 116 -8.10 -15.75 7.30
CA ASP A 116 -6.88 -15.15 7.86
C ASP A 116 -5.64 -16.00 7.55
N HIS A 117 -5.74 -17.32 7.78
CA HIS A 117 -4.64 -18.24 7.45
C HIS A 117 -4.36 -18.27 5.95
N TYR A 118 -5.38 -18.34 5.10
CA TYR A 118 -5.19 -18.33 3.65
C TYR A 118 -4.52 -17.04 3.16
N VAL A 119 -4.93 -15.88 3.69
CA VAL A 119 -4.29 -14.58 3.39
C VAL A 119 -2.83 -14.57 3.82
N ASP A 120 -2.49 -15.12 5.00
CA ASP A 120 -1.09 -15.27 5.42
C ASP A 120 -0.28 -16.10 4.41
N THR A 121 -0.83 -17.20 3.87
CA THR A 121 -0.12 -18.00 2.85
C THR A 121 0.13 -17.23 1.55
N LEU A 122 -0.78 -16.35 1.14
CA LEU A 122 -0.57 -15.49 -0.02
C LEU A 122 0.52 -14.44 0.26
N ILE A 123 0.52 -13.84 1.45
CA ILE A 123 1.53 -12.86 1.87
C ILE A 123 2.92 -13.51 1.90
N GLU A 124 3.04 -14.76 2.35
CA GLU A 124 4.30 -15.52 2.32
C GLU A 124 4.83 -15.68 0.89
N LYS A 125 3.97 -16.00 -0.07
CA LYS A 125 4.34 -16.09 -1.50
C LYS A 125 4.80 -14.74 -2.06
N ILE A 126 4.06 -13.67 -1.76
CA ILE A 126 4.39 -12.31 -2.18
C ILE A 126 5.74 -11.90 -1.59
N ALA A 127 5.97 -12.16 -0.29
CA ALA A 127 7.22 -11.85 0.38
C ALA A 127 8.41 -12.62 -0.21
N ALA A 128 8.21 -13.90 -0.56
CA ALA A 128 9.24 -14.73 -1.18
C ALA A 128 9.59 -14.30 -2.62
N ALA A 129 8.63 -13.71 -3.34
CA ALA A 129 8.82 -13.16 -4.69
C ALA A 129 9.51 -11.78 -4.70
N GLN A 130 9.56 -11.09 -3.54
CA GLN A 130 10.18 -9.77 -3.44
C GLN A 130 11.71 -9.89 -3.49
N GLU A 131 12.33 -9.12 -4.39
CA GLU A 131 13.78 -9.07 -4.52
C GLU A 131 14.46 -8.42 -3.30
N ASP A 132 15.77 -8.63 -3.17
CA ASP A 132 16.56 -8.21 -1.99
C ASP A 132 16.49 -6.71 -1.71
N ASP A 133 16.34 -5.88 -2.75
CA ASP A 133 16.22 -4.43 -2.63
C ASP A 133 14.78 -3.93 -2.43
N GLY A 134 13.79 -4.83 -2.45
CA GLY A 134 12.38 -4.51 -2.26
C GLY A 134 11.56 -4.46 -3.55
N TYR A 135 12.19 -4.65 -4.71
CA TYR A 135 11.48 -4.70 -5.97
C TYR A 135 10.53 -5.90 -6.04
N ILE A 136 9.34 -5.70 -6.59
CA ILE A 136 8.40 -6.79 -6.84
C ILE A 136 7.57 -6.48 -8.09
N MET A 137 7.71 -7.33 -9.10
CA MET A 137 6.93 -7.33 -10.33
C MET A 137 7.13 -8.69 -10.99
N THR A 138 6.18 -9.61 -10.77
CA THR A 138 6.46 -11.04 -10.98
C THR A 138 6.94 -11.35 -12.39
N TRP A 139 6.31 -10.81 -13.43
CA TRP A 139 6.72 -11.07 -14.83
C TRP A 139 8.18 -10.70 -15.09
N ARG A 140 8.65 -9.57 -14.54
CA ARG A 140 10.01 -9.07 -14.75
C ARG A 140 11.02 -9.91 -13.98
N THR A 141 10.69 -10.29 -12.75
CA THR A 141 11.55 -11.15 -11.93
C THR A 141 11.65 -12.57 -12.51
N ILE A 142 10.55 -13.11 -13.07
CA ILE A 142 10.51 -14.44 -13.70
C ILE A 142 11.37 -14.47 -14.97
N ASN A 143 11.10 -13.57 -15.92
CA ASN A 143 11.83 -13.52 -17.18
C ASN A 143 11.80 -12.11 -17.79
N PRO A 144 12.80 -11.26 -17.50
CA PRO A 144 12.78 -9.87 -17.94
C PRO A 144 12.92 -9.73 -19.47
N GLN A 145 13.32 -10.79 -20.18
CA GLN A 145 13.43 -10.79 -21.64
C GLN A 145 12.10 -11.10 -22.36
N LYS A 146 11.04 -11.42 -21.61
CA LYS A 146 9.75 -11.84 -22.16
C LYS A 146 8.60 -11.06 -21.51
N PRO A 147 8.42 -9.78 -21.87
CA PRO A 147 7.33 -8.98 -21.34
C PRO A 147 5.96 -9.57 -21.74
N PRO A 148 4.96 -9.51 -20.86
CA PRO A 148 3.64 -10.10 -21.12
C PRO A 148 2.88 -9.36 -22.23
N THR A 149 3.20 -8.09 -22.45
CA THR A 149 2.63 -7.29 -23.54
C THR A 149 3.70 -6.40 -24.18
N SER A 150 3.44 -5.89 -25.39
CA SER A 150 4.36 -5.00 -26.10
C SER A 150 4.56 -3.63 -25.42
N TRP A 151 3.73 -3.29 -24.42
CA TRP A 151 3.75 -2.02 -23.69
C TRP A 151 4.13 -2.19 -22.21
N SER A 152 4.57 -3.37 -21.78
CA SER A 152 5.00 -3.61 -20.40
C SER A 152 6.41 -3.08 -20.10
N GLY A 153 7.11 -2.55 -21.11
CA GLY A 153 8.50 -2.11 -21.02
C GLY A 153 9.52 -3.18 -21.42
N THR A 154 10.78 -2.94 -21.08
CA THR A 154 11.93 -3.79 -21.46
C THR A 154 12.36 -4.70 -20.31
N ALA A 155 13.59 -5.23 -20.30
CA ALA A 155 14.16 -5.90 -19.13
C ALA A 155 14.49 -4.94 -17.99
N GLU A 156 14.79 -3.68 -18.30
CA GLU A 156 15.16 -2.66 -17.33
C GLU A 156 13.93 -2.18 -16.53
N ARG A 157 14.06 -2.17 -15.20
CA ARG A 157 13.04 -1.63 -14.30
C ARG A 157 12.79 -0.15 -14.61
N TRP A 158 11.55 0.30 -14.48
CA TRP A 158 11.20 1.71 -14.69
C TRP A 158 11.38 2.22 -16.13
N SER A 159 11.68 1.34 -17.09
CA SER A 159 11.94 1.71 -18.49
C SER A 159 10.70 2.17 -19.26
N ASP A 160 9.52 1.78 -18.81
CA ASP A 160 8.24 2.23 -19.37
C ASP A 160 7.25 2.53 -18.25
N ILE A 161 7.39 3.69 -17.62
CA ILE A 161 6.47 4.13 -16.55
C ILE A 161 5.05 4.36 -17.07
N GLY A 162 4.89 4.63 -18.37
CA GLY A 162 3.59 4.89 -18.99
C GLY A 162 2.71 3.63 -19.06
N GLY A 163 3.28 2.51 -19.52
CA GLY A 163 2.56 1.23 -19.68
C GLY A 163 2.93 0.14 -18.66
N GLY A 164 4.08 0.23 -17.99
CA GLY A 164 4.64 -0.86 -17.19
C GLY A 164 3.89 -1.20 -15.90
N HIS A 165 3.07 -0.29 -15.38
CA HIS A 165 2.26 -0.47 -14.15
C HIS A 165 3.05 -0.85 -12.87
N GLU A 166 4.38 -0.66 -12.83
CA GLU A 166 5.18 -0.97 -11.65
C GLU A 166 4.74 -0.12 -10.43
N LEU A 167 4.50 1.18 -10.63
CA LEU A 167 3.98 2.07 -9.59
C LEU A 167 2.51 1.78 -9.24
N TYR A 168 1.70 1.37 -10.22
CA TYR A 168 0.30 0.99 -9.99
C TYR A 168 0.18 -0.25 -9.10
N ASN A 169 0.97 -1.29 -9.40
CA ASN A 169 1.02 -2.49 -8.58
C ASN A 169 1.50 -2.18 -7.15
N ALA A 170 2.49 -1.29 -7.02
CA ALA A 170 2.99 -0.86 -5.73
C ALA A 170 1.91 -0.15 -4.88
N GLY A 171 1.12 0.77 -5.48
CA GLY A 171 0.05 1.45 -4.75
C GLY A 171 -1.00 0.48 -4.20
N HIS A 172 -1.48 -0.45 -5.03
CA HIS A 172 -2.42 -1.48 -4.57
C HIS A 172 -1.83 -2.40 -3.49
N MET A 173 -0.54 -2.73 -3.58
CA MET A 173 0.15 -3.47 -2.53
C MET A 173 0.17 -2.67 -1.21
N TYR A 174 0.37 -1.36 -1.26
CA TYR A 174 0.41 -0.52 -0.06
C TYR A 174 -0.97 -0.39 0.59
N GLU A 175 -2.03 -0.20 -0.20
CA GLU A 175 -3.40 -0.17 0.32
C GLU A 175 -3.74 -1.49 1.02
N ALA A 176 -3.46 -2.62 0.37
CA ALA A 176 -3.71 -3.96 0.89
C ALA A 176 -2.90 -4.27 2.15
N ALA A 177 -1.62 -3.91 2.19
CA ALA A 177 -0.75 -4.15 3.33
C ALA A 177 -1.15 -3.33 4.56
N VAL A 178 -1.57 -2.08 4.36
CA VAL A 178 -2.11 -1.24 5.45
C VAL A 178 -3.44 -1.79 5.95
N ALA A 179 -4.36 -2.18 5.05
CA ALA A 179 -5.63 -2.78 5.43
C ALA A 179 -5.44 -4.08 6.23
N HIS A 180 -4.52 -4.95 5.78
CA HIS A 180 -4.18 -6.18 6.48
C HIS A 180 -3.62 -5.93 7.88
N TRP A 181 -2.66 -5.01 8.01
CA TRP A 181 -2.12 -4.64 9.31
C TRP A 181 -3.18 -4.07 10.26
N MET A 182 -4.10 -3.24 9.76
CA MET A 182 -5.21 -2.72 10.55
C MET A 182 -6.18 -3.81 11.01
N ALA A 183 -6.42 -4.83 10.18
CA ALA A 183 -7.33 -5.93 10.46
C ALA A 183 -6.76 -6.94 11.46
N THR A 184 -5.47 -7.26 11.37
CA THR A 184 -4.85 -8.40 12.08
C THR A 184 -3.78 -7.99 13.08
N GLY A 185 -3.25 -6.77 12.99
CA GLY A 185 -2.08 -6.31 13.72
C GLY A 185 -0.75 -6.90 13.20
N LYS A 186 -0.79 -7.84 12.25
CA LYS A 186 0.40 -8.51 11.70
C LYS A 186 1.15 -7.56 10.75
N ARG A 187 2.47 -7.56 10.84
CA ARG A 187 3.35 -6.69 10.03
C ARG A 187 3.95 -7.40 8.81
N THR A 188 3.62 -8.67 8.58
CA THR A 188 4.19 -9.50 7.50
C THR A 188 4.03 -8.81 6.15
N PHE A 189 2.81 -8.42 5.77
CA PHE A 189 2.58 -7.72 4.50
C PHE A 189 3.03 -6.24 4.55
N LEU A 190 2.84 -5.57 5.69
CA LEU A 190 3.27 -4.18 5.86
C LEU A 190 4.78 -4.00 5.64
N ASN A 191 5.60 -4.95 6.10
CA ASN A 191 7.05 -4.89 5.92
C ASN A 191 7.45 -5.09 4.43
N VAL A 192 6.73 -5.93 3.68
CA VAL A 192 6.92 -6.08 2.22
C VAL A 192 6.62 -4.75 1.51
N ALA A 193 5.50 -4.12 1.86
CA ALA A 193 5.12 -2.81 1.32
C ALA A 193 6.15 -1.72 1.66
N ILE A 194 6.61 -1.65 2.91
CA ILE A 194 7.66 -0.70 3.35
C ILE A 194 8.94 -0.88 2.54
N LYS A 195 9.42 -2.12 2.38
CA LYS A 195 10.66 -2.41 1.65
C LYS A 195 10.56 -1.95 0.19
N ASN A 196 9.41 -2.17 -0.45
CA ASN A 196 9.16 -1.70 -1.80
C ASN A 196 9.03 -0.17 -1.87
N ALA A 197 8.33 0.47 -0.93
CA ALA A 197 8.20 1.92 -0.88
C ALA A 197 9.55 2.61 -0.64
N ASP A 198 10.44 2.00 0.14
CA ASP A 198 11.80 2.49 0.38
C ASP A 198 12.64 2.44 -0.90
N LEU A 199 12.51 1.36 -1.70
CA LEU A 199 13.13 1.30 -3.03
C LEU A 199 12.61 2.42 -3.94
N ILE A 200 11.29 2.60 -4.04
CA ILE A 200 10.69 3.62 -4.92
C ILE A 200 11.11 5.02 -4.46
N ALA A 201 11.11 5.31 -3.16
CA ALA A 201 11.62 6.57 -2.63
C ALA A 201 13.14 6.77 -2.89
N GLY A 202 13.88 5.67 -3.03
CA GLY A 202 15.28 5.64 -3.46
C GLY A 202 15.45 6.04 -4.93
N VAL A 203 14.54 5.62 -5.81
CA VAL A 203 14.61 5.77 -7.28
C VAL A 203 13.95 7.05 -7.80
N PHE A 204 12.81 7.45 -7.23
CA PHE A 204 11.99 8.56 -7.71
C PHE A 204 12.10 9.79 -6.80
N GLY A 205 11.92 10.97 -7.37
CA GLY A 205 11.92 12.25 -6.66
C GLY A 205 12.89 13.28 -7.23
N PRO A 206 12.95 14.49 -6.63
CA PRO A 206 13.82 15.57 -7.10
C PRO A 206 15.28 15.15 -7.25
N GLY A 207 15.85 15.38 -8.43
CA GLY A 207 17.24 14.99 -8.75
C GLY A 207 17.45 13.50 -9.02
N LYS A 208 16.37 12.72 -9.11
CA LYS A 208 16.36 11.29 -9.43
C LYS A 208 15.51 11.04 -10.68
N LEU A 209 14.83 9.88 -10.80
CA LEU A 209 13.90 9.65 -11.88
C LEU A 209 12.68 10.58 -11.73
N MET A 210 12.60 11.58 -12.61
CA MET A 210 11.59 12.66 -12.59
C MET A 210 10.30 12.29 -13.36
N MET A 211 9.83 11.05 -13.19
CA MET A 211 8.67 10.53 -13.92
C MET A 211 7.49 10.24 -12.96
N PRO A 212 6.28 10.77 -13.24
CA PRO A 212 5.06 10.40 -12.53
C PRO A 212 4.52 9.05 -13.04
N PRO A 213 3.65 8.34 -12.29
CA PRO A 213 3.12 7.06 -12.72
C PRO A 213 2.33 7.15 -14.04
N GLY A 214 2.37 6.13 -14.88
CA GLY A 214 1.51 6.07 -16.07
C GLY A 214 0.03 5.97 -15.72
N HIS A 215 -0.28 5.15 -14.71
CA HIS A 215 -1.60 4.98 -14.10
C HIS A 215 -1.51 5.39 -12.62
N GLU A 216 -2.23 6.45 -12.25
CA GLU A 216 -2.33 6.95 -10.86
C GLU A 216 -2.84 5.85 -9.92
N GLU A 217 -2.20 5.69 -8.74
CA GLU A 217 -2.59 4.73 -7.68
C GLU A 217 -1.55 4.77 -6.53
N VAL A 218 -0.27 4.85 -6.87
CA VAL A 218 0.81 4.87 -5.87
C VAL A 218 0.69 6.03 -4.87
N GLU A 219 0.12 7.15 -5.30
CA GLU A 219 -0.03 8.36 -4.49
C GLU A 219 -0.95 8.11 -3.29
N ILE A 220 -2.09 7.44 -3.47
CA ILE A 220 -3.01 7.12 -2.37
C ILE A 220 -2.43 6.04 -1.45
N GLY A 221 -1.79 5.01 -2.04
CA GLY A 221 -1.10 3.96 -1.30
C GLY A 221 0.01 4.51 -0.39
N LEU A 222 0.82 5.45 -0.90
CA LEU A 222 1.89 6.11 -0.14
C LEU A 222 1.34 6.97 1.01
N ILE A 223 0.22 7.65 0.84
CA ILE A 223 -0.42 8.42 1.92
C ILE A 223 -0.99 7.49 3.00
N LYS A 224 -1.59 6.35 2.62
CA LYS A 224 -1.99 5.32 3.58
C LYS A 224 -0.78 4.77 4.34
N LEU A 225 0.33 4.51 3.65
CA LEU A 225 1.56 4.02 4.26
C LEU A 225 2.19 5.06 5.20
N TYR A 226 2.20 6.34 4.82
CA TYR A 226 2.59 7.45 5.70
C TYR A 226 1.76 7.46 6.98
N ARG A 227 0.44 7.35 6.90
CA ARG A 227 -0.43 7.31 8.09
C ARG A 227 -0.15 6.08 8.97
N ALA A 228 0.17 4.94 8.37
CA ALA A 228 0.48 3.71 9.11
C ALA A 228 1.87 3.69 9.76
N THR A 229 2.83 4.43 9.22
CA THR A 229 4.26 4.38 9.62
C THR A 229 4.77 5.67 10.26
N ASN A 230 4.07 6.78 10.04
CA ASN A 230 4.51 8.14 10.32
C ASN A 230 5.83 8.54 9.64
N ASP A 231 6.22 7.85 8.55
CA ASP A 231 7.44 8.18 7.80
C ASP A 231 7.13 9.18 6.68
N LYS A 232 7.54 10.43 6.92
CA LYS A 232 7.24 11.58 6.05
C LYS A 232 7.76 11.40 4.61
N LYS A 233 8.75 10.54 4.36
CA LYS A 233 9.28 10.32 3.00
C LYS A 233 8.19 9.82 2.04
N TYR A 234 7.23 9.03 2.52
CA TYR A 234 6.12 8.53 1.69
C TYR A 234 5.14 9.65 1.34
N PHE A 235 4.86 10.56 2.28
CA PHE A 235 4.07 11.76 2.01
C PHE A 235 4.74 12.64 0.95
N ASP A 236 6.04 12.89 1.11
CA ASP A 236 6.80 13.74 0.18
C ASP A 236 6.90 13.12 -1.21
N LEU A 237 7.02 11.79 -1.30
CA LEU A 237 7.01 11.07 -2.57
C LEU A 237 5.64 11.12 -3.25
N ALA A 238 4.54 10.94 -2.49
CA ALA A 238 3.19 11.06 -3.04
C ALA A 238 2.95 12.48 -3.59
N LYS A 239 3.36 13.50 -2.84
CA LYS A 239 3.31 14.89 -3.30
C LYS A 239 4.13 15.11 -4.56
N PHE A 240 5.35 14.58 -4.61
CA PHE A 240 6.21 14.65 -5.79
C PHE A 240 5.51 14.08 -7.04
N PHE A 241 4.91 12.90 -6.96
CA PHE A 241 4.23 12.30 -8.11
C PHE A 241 3.05 13.15 -8.62
N ILE A 242 2.27 13.74 -7.70
CA ILE A 242 1.17 14.66 -8.05
C ILE A 242 1.73 15.92 -8.74
N ASP A 243 2.72 16.57 -8.14
CA ASP A 243 3.28 17.82 -8.65
C ASP A 243 3.99 17.61 -10.01
N GLN A 244 4.60 16.44 -10.20
CA GLN A 244 5.37 16.11 -11.40
C GLN A 244 4.47 15.78 -12.60
N ARG A 245 3.22 15.39 -12.36
CA ARG A 245 2.28 15.05 -13.44
C ARG A 245 2.00 16.25 -14.34
N GLY A 246 2.37 16.11 -15.61
CA GLY A 246 2.19 17.16 -16.62
C GLY A 246 3.20 18.30 -16.54
N ASN A 247 4.22 18.20 -15.69
CA ASN A 247 5.30 19.18 -15.60
C ASN A 247 6.18 19.12 -16.86
N ARG A 248 6.09 20.14 -17.71
CA ARG A 248 6.86 20.24 -18.96
C ARG A 248 8.34 20.58 -18.74
N ALA A 249 8.72 21.06 -17.56
CA ALA A 249 10.05 21.57 -17.28
C ALA A 249 11.04 20.49 -16.82
N GLY A 250 10.57 19.27 -16.53
CA GLY A 250 11.36 18.27 -15.82
C GLY A 250 11.31 18.52 -14.32
#